data_AF-H1VEY5-F1
#
_entry.id   AF-H1VEY5-F1
#
_cell.length_a   1.000
_cell.length_b   1.000
_cell.length_c   1.000
_cell.angle_alpha   90.00
_cell.angle_beta   90.00
_cell.angle_gamma   90.00
#
_symmetry.space_group_name_H-M   'P 1'
#
loop_
_entity.id
_entity.type
_entity.pdbx_description
1 polymer ?
#
loop_
_entity_poly.entity_id
_entity_poly.type
_entity_poly.pdbx_seq_one_letter_code
_entity_poly.pdbx_strand_id
1 'polypeptide(L)'
;MDLPWIWTVDDLELQHHFLTSKDLTFQDSKLWREKVPRLAFRNHCVLHLLLAVSALHMAKQKPSESDRYTQLADSHYIVGLRQVMELLPTQNKALADALYISTTLVCAYAFAAKPSPGHLLVIADGEEVAWFELLKGVRIVVTNMGWDAIFSGVLGPHPDPEEKPLPSTAPTTNRAVQWEPPLRSLADFISVSNDPDKQVLEDMAESVISCFRSTFGTTEEPKLTVDGKMEVVIGCVYAMKDEFVLCLKKKSPLALLILAYFVVPIKTLEWVWYMEGWANHILHGVALILGPRYREYLRWPTEEIERLNSDRMNQTVTP
;
A
#
# COMPACT_ATOMS: atom_id res chain seq x y z
N MET A 1 -31.52 -23.51 0.73
CA MET A 1 -30.92 -24.00 1.98
C MET A 1 -29.47 -23.61 1.91
N ASP A 2 -29.09 -22.55 2.61
CA ASP A 2 -27.69 -22.15 2.70
C ASP A 2 -26.97 -23.23 3.52
N LEU A 3 -26.05 -23.94 2.88
CA LEU A 3 -25.20 -24.90 3.57
C LEU A 3 -24.44 -24.16 4.68
N PRO A 4 -24.33 -24.73 5.89
CA PRO A 4 -23.56 -24.12 6.95
C PRO A 4 -22.10 -23.99 6.53
N TRP A 5 -21.49 -22.86 6.89
CA TRP A 5 -20.08 -22.59 6.63
C TRP A 5 -19.21 -23.64 7.35
N ILE A 6 -18.49 -24.46 6.57
CA ILE A 6 -17.57 -25.46 7.11
C ILE A 6 -16.17 -24.85 7.09
N TRP A 7 -15.66 -24.51 8.25
CA TRP A 7 -14.27 -24.07 8.45
C TRP A 7 -13.41 -25.25 8.88
N THR A 8 -12.21 -25.32 8.33
CA THR A 8 -11.22 -26.38 8.53
C THR A 8 -10.29 -26.06 9.69
N VAL A 9 -9.46 -27.04 10.07
CA VAL A 9 -8.38 -26.81 11.05
C VAL A 9 -7.36 -25.80 10.53
N ASP A 10 -7.08 -25.81 9.22
CA ASP A 10 -6.21 -24.81 8.59
C ASP A 10 -6.78 -23.40 8.77
N ASP A 11 -8.09 -23.21 8.58
CA ASP A 11 -8.73 -21.90 8.76
C ASP A 11 -8.59 -21.37 10.20
N LEU A 12 -8.70 -22.27 11.18
CA LEU A 12 -8.51 -21.93 12.59
C LEU A 12 -7.04 -21.63 12.91
N GLU A 13 -6.08 -22.36 12.32
CA GLU A 13 -4.64 -22.06 12.43
C GLU A 13 -4.34 -20.65 11.88
N LEU A 14 -4.83 -20.35 10.68
CA LEU A 14 -4.65 -19.06 10.01
C LEU A 14 -5.29 -17.92 10.80
N GLN A 15 -6.48 -18.11 11.35
CA GLN A 15 -7.13 -17.12 12.21
C GLN A 15 -6.35 -16.90 13.50
N HIS A 16 -5.89 -17.98 14.14
CA HIS A 16 -5.06 -17.88 15.35
C HIS A 16 -3.76 -17.12 15.07
N HIS A 17 -3.09 -17.40 13.95
CA HIS A 17 -1.89 -16.70 13.52
C HIS A 17 -2.15 -15.20 13.32
N PHE A 18 -3.26 -14.84 12.66
CA PHE A 18 -3.63 -13.44 12.46
C PHE A 18 -3.79 -12.69 13.78
N LEU A 19 -4.45 -13.29 14.77
CA LEU A 19 -4.73 -12.66 16.06
C LEU A 19 -3.51 -12.55 16.99
N THR A 20 -2.47 -13.34 16.75
CA THR A 20 -1.27 -13.43 17.61
C THR A 20 -0.03 -12.79 17.00
N SER A 21 -0.01 -12.58 15.68
CA SER A 21 1.11 -11.95 14.97
C SER A 21 1.02 -10.43 15.01
N LYS A 22 2.06 -9.78 15.58
CA LYS A 22 2.19 -8.31 15.59
C LYS A 22 2.33 -7.70 14.20
N ASP A 23 2.88 -8.44 13.24
CA ASP A 23 3.05 -7.99 11.86
C ASP A 23 1.70 -7.90 11.13
N LEU A 24 0.75 -8.78 11.48
CA LEU A 24 -0.59 -8.81 10.89
C LEU A 24 -1.57 -7.85 11.59
N THR A 25 -1.35 -7.59 12.88
CA THR A 25 -2.13 -6.63 13.66
C THR A 25 -1.55 -5.21 13.64
N PHE A 26 -0.48 -4.97 12.86
CA PHE A 26 0.23 -3.70 12.75
C PHE A 26 0.59 -3.12 14.13
N GLN A 27 1.45 -3.84 14.87
CA GLN A 27 1.87 -3.51 16.24
C GLN A 27 0.70 -3.50 17.24
N ASP A 28 -0.22 -4.44 17.16
CA ASP A 28 -1.37 -4.54 18.08
C ASP A 28 -2.39 -3.38 17.97
N SER A 29 -2.57 -2.78 16.78
CA SER A 29 -3.66 -1.82 16.57
C SER A 29 -5.01 -2.45 16.91
N LYS A 30 -5.83 -1.71 17.67
CA LYS A 30 -7.15 -2.16 18.12
C LYS A 30 -8.08 -2.42 16.92
N LEU A 31 -7.90 -1.66 15.84
CA LEU A 31 -8.61 -1.87 14.58
C LEU A 31 -8.38 -3.29 14.04
N TRP A 32 -7.12 -3.68 13.86
CA TRP A 32 -6.77 -4.95 13.22
C TRP A 32 -6.86 -6.14 14.17
N ARG A 33 -6.54 -5.95 15.45
CA ARG A 33 -6.58 -7.03 16.45
C ARG A 33 -8.00 -7.39 16.91
N GLU A 34 -8.92 -6.41 16.96
CA GLU A 34 -10.25 -6.63 17.55
C GLU A 34 -11.40 -6.34 16.57
N LYS A 35 -11.41 -5.15 15.96
CA LYS A 35 -12.57 -4.68 15.18
C LYS A 35 -12.70 -5.43 13.86
N VAL A 36 -11.61 -5.62 13.12
CA VAL A 36 -11.59 -6.34 11.84
C VAL A 36 -12.00 -7.81 12.00
N PRO A 37 -11.48 -8.60 12.97
CA PRO A 37 -11.97 -9.97 13.21
C PRO A 37 -13.47 -10.03 13.55
N ARG A 38 -13.99 -9.08 14.33
CA ARG A 38 -15.44 -8.99 14.61
C ARG A 38 -16.25 -8.70 13.36
N LEU A 39 -15.73 -7.84 12.47
CA LEU A 39 -16.34 -7.56 11.17
C LEU A 39 -16.32 -8.81 10.27
N ALA A 40 -15.22 -9.57 10.28
CA ALA A 40 -15.03 -10.79 9.50
C ALA A 40 -16.08 -11.86 9.82
N PHE A 41 -16.47 -12.01 11.09
CA PHE A 41 -17.54 -12.94 11.48
C PHE A 41 -18.93 -12.56 10.95
N ARG A 42 -19.10 -11.32 10.46
CA ARG A 42 -20.35 -10.84 9.85
C ARG A 42 -20.26 -10.76 8.33
N ASN A 43 -19.05 -10.81 7.77
CA ASN A 43 -18.78 -10.60 6.35
C ASN A 43 -17.76 -11.62 5.87
N HIS A 44 -18.22 -12.63 5.15
CA HIS A 44 -17.36 -13.75 4.75
C HIS A 44 -16.25 -13.34 3.78
N CYS A 45 -16.48 -12.29 2.97
CA CYS A 45 -15.46 -11.75 2.10
C CYS A 45 -14.25 -11.27 2.90
N VAL A 46 -14.50 -10.53 3.99
CA VAL A 46 -13.47 -10.05 4.91
C VAL A 46 -12.77 -11.23 5.58
N LEU A 47 -13.50 -12.26 6.01
CA LEU A 47 -12.90 -13.43 6.65
C LEU A 47 -11.97 -14.19 5.70
N HIS A 48 -12.42 -14.50 4.48
CA HIS A 48 -11.57 -15.14 3.48
C HIS A 48 -10.31 -14.31 3.20
N LEU A 49 -10.45 -13.00 2.96
CA LEU A 49 -9.29 -12.15 2.66
C LEU A 49 -8.32 -12.02 3.84
N LEU A 50 -8.84 -12.01 5.08
CA LEU A 50 -8.02 -12.02 6.30
C LEU A 50 -7.20 -13.31 6.39
N LEU A 51 -7.84 -14.46 6.16
CA LEU A 51 -7.16 -15.76 6.16
C LEU A 51 -6.13 -15.85 5.03
N ALA A 52 -6.43 -15.27 3.85
CA ALA A 52 -5.51 -15.24 2.73
C ALA A 52 -4.21 -14.48 3.05
N VAL A 53 -4.34 -13.28 3.63
CA VAL A 53 -3.17 -12.48 4.07
C VAL A 53 -2.42 -13.19 5.19
N SER A 54 -3.13 -13.81 6.14
CA SER A 54 -2.53 -14.61 7.20
C SER A 54 -1.70 -15.78 6.66
N ALA A 55 -2.23 -16.49 5.66
CA ALA A 55 -1.56 -17.60 5.00
C ALA A 55 -0.30 -17.15 4.25
N LEU A 56 -0.32 -16.04 3.51
CA LEU A 56 0.90 -15.49 2.89
C LEU A 56 1.96 -15.13 3.92
N HIS A 57 1.54 -14.60 5.07
CA HIS A 57 2.47 -14.31 6.16
C HIS A 57 3.09 -15.59 6.73
N MET A 58 2.31 -16.66 6.93
CA MET A 58 2.83 -17.97 7.33
C MET A 58 3.77 -18.58 6.27
N ALA A 59 3.45 -18.43 4.99
CA ALA A 59 4.31 -18.89 3.88
C ALA A 59 5.70 -18.22 3.91
N LYS A 60 5.76 -16.94 4.35
CA LYS A 60 7.02 -16.21 4.58
C LYS A 60 7.77 -16.71 5.81
N GLN A 61 7.06 -16.96 6.92
CA GLN A 61 7.67 -17.38 8.19
C GLN A 61 8.11 -18.85 8.22
N LYS A 62 7.46 -19.72 7.44
CA LYS A 62 7.73 -21.16 7.38
C LYS A 62 8.11 -21.57 5.95
N PRO A 63 9.35 -21.30 5.49
CA PRO A 63 9.77 -21.59 4.11
C PRO A 63 9.61 -23.06 3.68
N SER A 64 9.70 -24.01 4.62
CA SER A 64 9.50 -25.45 4.35
C SER A 64 8.06 -25.82 3.99
N GLU A 65 7.09 -24.99 4.37
CA GLU A 65 5.66 -25.18 4.10
C GLU A 65 5.10 -24.08 3.18
N SER A 66 5.97 -23.30 2.53
CA SER A 66 5.59 -22.11 1.77
C SER A 66 4.52 -22.43 0.72
N ASP A 67 4.73 -23.48 -0.07
CA ASP A 67 3.78 -23.90 -1.11
C ASP A 67 2.39 -24.23 -0.56
N ARG A 68 2.32 -24.88 0.61
CA ARG A 68 1.06 -25.24 1.28
C ARG A 68 0.28 -23.98 1.65
N TYR A 69 0.95 -23.04 2.32
CA TYR A 69 0.32 -21.80 2.76
C TYR A 69 0.00 -20.85 1.59
N THR A 70 0.79 -20.85 0.51
CA THR A 70 0.46 -20.11 -0.72
C THR A 70 -0.80 -20.67 -1.38
N GLN A 71 -0.98 -21.98 -1.44
CA GLN A 71 -2.22 -22.58 -1.98
C GLN A 71 -3.46 -22.23 -1.14
N LEU A 72 -3.33 -22.24 0.20
CA LEU A 72 -4.40 -21.77 1.09
C LEU A 72 -4.71 -20.30 0.85
N ALA A 73 -3.67 -19.47 0.77
CA ALA A 73 -3.78 -18.05 0.48
C ALA A 73 -4.57 -17.79 -0.81
N ASP A 74 -4.19 -18.42 -1.92
CA ASP A 74 -4.86 -18.28 -3.22
C ASP A 74 -6.32 -18.73 -3.15
N SER A 75 -6.59 -19.87 -2.48
CA SER A 75 -7.94 -20.43 -2.35
C SER A 75 -8.88 -19.46 -1.62
N HIS A 76 -8.44 -18.89 -0.49
CA HIS A 76 -9.23 -17.89 0.21
C HIS A 76 -9.34 -16.58 -0.57
N TYR A 77 -8.25 -16.11 -1.17
CA TYR A 77 -8.24 -14.87 -1.94
C TYR A 77 -9.26 -14.90 -3.08
N ILE A 78 -9.30 -15.98 -3.86
CA ILE A 78 -10.26 -16.16 -4.97
C ILE A 78 -11.71 -16.05 -4.47
N VAL A 79 -12.05 -16.72 -3.36
CA VAL A 79 -13.40 -16.70 -2.81
C VAL A 79 -13.76 -15.32 -2.27
N GLY A 80 -12.86 -14.72 -1.48
CA GLY A 80 -13.07 -13.40 -0.88
C GLY A 80 -13.21 -12.31 -1.94
N LEU A 81 -12.32 -12.30 -2.94
CA LEU A 81 -12.34 -11.34 -4.05
C LEU A 81 -13.65 -11.42 -4.85
N ARG A 82 -14.10 -12.62 -5.19
CA ARG A 82 -15.37 -12.83 -5.90
C ARG A 82 -16.54 -12.21 -5.12
N GLN A 83 -16.61 -12.46 -3.83
CA GLN A 83 -17.67 -11.90 -2.98
C GLN A 83 -17.59 -10.36 -2.90
N VAL A 84 -16.40 -9.76 -2.84
CA VAL A 84 -16.25 -8.30 -2.90
C VAL A 84 -16.79 -7.73 -4.21
N MET A 85 -16.46 -8.36 -5.33
CA MET A 85 -16.94 -7.95 -6.66
C MET A 85 -18.46 -8.02 -6.78
N GLU A 86 -19.12 -8.98 -6.12
CA GLU A 86 -20.58 -9.07 -6.06
C GLU A 86 -21.21 -7.95 -5.20
N LEU A 87 -20.51 -7.47 -4.17
CA LEU A 87 -21.01 -6.42 -3.27
C LEU A 87 -20.84 -5.00 -3.81
N LEU A 88 -19.78 -4.74 -4.58
CA LEU A 88 -19.44 -3.41 -5.09
C LEU A 88 -20.60 -2.65 -5.79
N PRO A 89 -21.42 -3.27 -6.66
CA PRO A 89 -22.48 -2.56 -7.39
C PRO A 89 -23.63 -2.08 -6.50
N THR A 90 -23.78 -2.63 -5.28
CA THR A 90 -25.00 -2.46 -4.48
C THR A 90 -25.13 -1.06 -3.84
N GLN A 91 -24.05 -0.27 -3.83
CA GLN A 91 -23.98 1.06 -3.18
C GLN A 91 -24.60 1.10 -1.78
N ASN A 92 -24.57 -0.03 -1.06
CA ASN A 92 -25.20 -0.15 0.23
C ASN A 92 -24.28 0.41 1.33
N LYS A 93 -24.68 1.52 1.96
CA LYS A 93 -23.96 2.13 3.08
C LYS A 93 -23.70 1.18 4.25
N ALA A 94 -24.56 0.18 4.45
CA ALA A 94 -24.39 -0.81 5.51
C ALA A 94 -23.20 -1.77 5.27
N LEU A 95 -22.63 -1.79 4.06
CA LEU A 95 -21.48 -2.64 3.69
C LEU A 95 -20.21 -1.82 3.48
N ALA A 96 -20.22 -0.52 3.78
CA ALA A 96 -19.09 0.37 3.55
C ALA A 96 -17.85 -0.08 4.34
N ASP A 97 -18.03 -0.58 5.57
CA ASP A 97 -16.97 -1.12 6.41
C ASP A 97 -16.33 -2.38 5.80
N ALA A 98 -17.16 -3.33 5.36
CA ALA A 98 -16.74 -4.57 4.73
C ALA A 98 -16.01 -4.33 3.41
N LEU A 99 -16.52 -3.44 2.56
CA LEU A 99 -15.88 -3.09 1.28
C LEU A 99 -14.51 -2.43 1.49
N TYR A 100 -14.43 -1.49 2.44
CA TYR A 100 -13.18 -0.81 2.77
C TYR A 100 -12.12 -1.79 3.29
N ILE A 101 -12.45 -2.59 4.31
CA ILE A 101 -11.50 -3.56 4.90
C ILE A 101 -11.12 -4.64 3.90
N SER A 102 -12.07 -5.15 3.12
CA SER A 102 -11.77 -6.15 2.09
C SER A 102 -10.79 -5.61 1.05
N THR A 103 -10.95 -4.36 0.63
CA THR A 103 -10.03 -3.75 -0.35
C THR A 103 -8.64 -3.56 0.24
N THR A 104 -8.55 -3.12 1.51
CA THR A 104 -7.26 -3.06 2.21
C THR A 104 -6.57 -4.42 2.28
N LEU A 105 -7.33 -5.50 2.56
CA LEU A 105 -6.80 -6.87 2.58
C LEU A 105 -6.40 -7.37 1.18
N VAL A 106 -7.16 -7.01 0.14
CA VAL A 106 -6.77 -7.33 -1.25
C VAL A 106 -5.49 -6.61 -1.64
N CYS A 107 -5.32 -5.34 -1.29
CA CYS A 107 -4.06 -4.63 -1.51
C CYS A 107 -2.92 -5.31 -0.76
N ALA A 108 -3.10 -5.63 0.53
CA ALA A 108 -2.09 -6.33 1.32
C ALA A 108 -1.70 -7.68 0.70
N TYR A 109 -2.68 -8.44 0.22
CA TYR A 109 -2.45 -9.69 -0.52
C TYR A 109 -1.60 -9.47 -1.77
N ALA A 110 -1.98 -8.49 -2.59
CA ALA A 110 -1.29 -8.18 -3.84
C ALA A 110 0.16 -7.70 -3.62
N PHE A 111 0.42 -6.95 -2.55
CA PHE A 111 1.78 -6.56 -2.17
C PHE A 111 2.57 -7.74 -1.58
N ALA A 112 1.92 -8.63 -0.83
CA ALA A 112 2.55 -9.80 -0.24
C ALA A 112 2.94 -10.86 -1.30
N ALA A 113 2.14 -10.98 -2.36
CA ALA A 113 2.52 -11.71 -3.56
C ALA A 113 3.68 -10.95 -4.22
N LYS A 114 4.90 -11.50 -4.12
CA LYS A 114 6.13 -10.86 -4.63
C LYS A 114 5.92 -10.29 -6.04
N PRO A 115 6.40 -9.07 -6.34
CA PRO A 115 6.18 -8.45 -7.64
C PRO A 115 6.82 -9.26 -8.77
N SER A 116 6.09 -9.43 -9.87
CA SER A 116 6.63 -9.99 -11.10
C SER A 116 7.63 -9.02 -11.75
N PRO A 117 8.60 -9.49 -12.55
CA PRO A 117 9.53 -8.61 -13.25
C PRO A 117 8.78 -7.56 -14.08
N GLY A 118 9.09 -6.27 -13.86
CA GLY A 118 8.43 -5.18 -14.59
C GLY A 118 7.13 -4.67 -13.97
N HIS A 119 6.78 -5.12 -12.76
CA HIS A 119 5.65 -4.59 -11.99
C HIS A 119 6.00 -3.21 -11.41
N LEU A 120 5.40 -2.17 -11.99
CA LEU A 120 5.54 -0.77 -11.62
C LEU A 120 4.33 -0.30 -10.77
N LEU A 121 4.18 -0.87 -9.57
CA LEU A 121 3.13 -0.53 -8.60
C LEU A 121 1.69 -0.81 -9.12
N VAL A 122 1.14 0.08 -9.93
CA VAL A 122 -0.22 -0.02 -10.50
C VAL A 122 -0.24 -0.62 -11.91
N ILE A 123 0.92 -0.79 -12.54
CA ILE A 123 1.06 -1.43 -13.85
C ILE A 123 1.92 -2.69 -13.75
N ALA A 124 1.48 -3.78 -14.36
CA ALA A 124 2.27 -5.00 -14.56
C ALA A 124 2.07 -5.50 -16.00
N ASP A 125 3.16 -5.85 -16.69
CA ASP A 125 3.14 -6.34 -18.07
C ASP A 125 2.39 -5.43 -19.07
N GLY A 126 2.40 -4.11 -18.82
CA GLY A 126 1.71 -3.11 -19.65
C GLY A 126 0.21 -2.95 -19.33
N GLU A 127 -0.32 -3.76 -18.42
CA GLU A 127 -1.71 -3.71 -17.98
C GLU A 127 -1.87 -3.16 -16.56
N GLU A 128 -3.07 -2.68 -16.27
CA GLU A 128 -3.41 -2.23 -14.93
C GLU A 128 -3.62 -3.43 -14.00
N VAL A 129 -3.14 -3.32 -12.76
CA VAL A 129 -3.28 -4.38 -11.75
C VAL A 129 -4.68 -4.40 -11.15
N ALA A 130 -5.23 -5.60 -10.95
CA ALA A 130 -6.61 -5.79 -10.49
C ALA A 130 -6.91 -5.15 -9.12
N TRP A 131 -5.93 -5.06 -8.22
CA TRP A 131 -6.13 -4.43 -6.91
C TRP A 131 -6.34 -2.92 -7.03
N PHE A 132 -5.79 -2.27 -8.06
CA PHE A 132 -5.94 -0.84 -8.26
C PHE A 132 -7.36 -0.50 -8.76
N GLU A 133 -7.94 -1.32 -9.63
CA GLU A 133 -9.36 -1.20 -10.01
C GLU A 133 -10.32 -1.32 -8.81
N LEU A 134 -10.04 -2.26 -7.89
CA LEU A 134 -10.81 -2.35 -6.64
C LEU A 134 -10.62 -1.12 -5.75
N LEU A 135 -9.41 -0.59 -5.67
CA LEU A 135 -9.12 0.64 -4.95
C LEU A 135 -9.93 1.82 -5.53
N LYS A 136 -10.06 1.91 -6.86
CA LYS A 136 -10.95 2.89 -7.54
C LYS A 136 -12.42 2.65 -7.21
N GLY A 137 -12.86 1.39 -7.15
CA GLY A 137 -14.22 1.03 -6.76
C GLY A 137 -14.54 1.50 -5.33
N VAL A 138 -13.68 1.21 -4.37
CA VAL A 138 -13.82 1.70 -3.00
C VAL A 138 -13.65 3.20 -2.90
N ARG A 139 -12.86 3.84 -3.76
CA ARG A 139 -12.78 5.30 -3.82
C ARG A 139 -14.16 5.94 -3.97
N ILE A 140 -14.92 5.46 -4.94
CA ILE A 140 -16.27 5.94 -5.21
C ILE A 140 -17.17 5.72 -3.98
N VAL A 141 -17.04 4.58 -3.31
CA VAL A 141 -17.77 4.27 -2.06
C VAL A 141 -17.40 5.27 -0.96
N VAL A 142 -16.12 5.50 -0.69
CA VAL A 142 -15.67 6.46 0.35
C VAL A 142 -16.12 7.88 0.02
N THR A 143 -15.96 8.34 -1.23
CA THR A 143 -16.37 9.68 -1.65
C THR A 143 -17.88 9.89 -1.54
N ASN A 144 -18.68 8.88 -1.90
CA ASN A 144 -20.15 9.01 -1.89
C ASN A 144 -20.78 8.75 -0.51
N MET A 145 -20.18 7.87 0.30
CA MET A 145 -20.74 7.45 1.58
C MET A 145 -20.14 8.19 2.78
N GLY A 146 -18.90 8.69 2.64
CA GLY A 146 -18.15 9.36 3.69
C GLY A 146 -17.48 8.38 4.66
N TRP A 147 -16.44 8.86 5.35
CA TRP A 147 -15.73 8.09 6.38
C TRP A 147 -16.64 7.69 7.56
N ASP A 148 -17.62 8.53 7.88
CA ASP A 148 -18.59 8.24 8.94
C ASP A 148 -19.39 6.96 8.67
N ALA A 149 -19.72 6.67 7.40
CA ALA A 149 -20.41 5.43 7.06
C ALA A 149 -19.55 4.20 7.34
N ILE A 150 -18.25 4.26 6.98
CA ILE A 150 -17.27 3.19 7.19
C ILE A 150 -17.06 2.92 8.69
N PHE A 151 -17.08 3.98 9.52
CA PHE A 151 -16.82 3.90 10.95
C PHE A 151 -18.07 4.04 11.83
N SER A 152 -19.27 3.85 11.28
CA SER A 152 -20.53 3.94 12.02
C SER A 152 -20.87 2.67 12.84
N GLY A 153 -20.20 1.55 12.55
CA GLY A 153 -20.48 0.23 13.11
C GLY A 153 -19.32 -0.37 13.93
N VAL A 154 -18.99 -1.64 13.65
CA VAL A 154 -17.97 -2.41 14.40
C VAL A 154 -16.58 -1.76 14.33
N LEU A 155 -16.30 -1.02 13.25
CA LEU A 155 -15.03 -0.31 13.08
C LEU A 155 -14.98 1.01 13.87
N GLY A 156 -16.12 1.55 14.28
CA GLY A 156 -16.22 2.80 15.01
C GLY A 156 -15.81 2.72 16.48
N PRO A 157 -15.51 3.84 17.13
CA PRO A 157 -15.20 5.15 16.52
C PRO A 157 -13.81 5.15 15.85
N HIS A 158 -13.56 6.10 14.94
CA HIS A 158 -12.24 6.33 14.32
C HIS A 158 -11.96 7.86 14.18
N PRO A 159 -10.81 8.37 14.68
CA PRO A 159 -9.83 7.65 15.49
C PRO A 159 -10.44 7.17 16.82
N ASP A 160 -9.98 6.03 17.33
CA ASP A 160 -10.46 5.51 18.61
C ASP A 160 -9.84 6.35 19.74
N PRO A 161 -10.66 7.04 20.58
CA PRO A 161 -10.14 7.94 21.59
C PRO A 161 -9.37 7.22 22.71
N GLU A 162 -9.54 5.90 22.85
CA GLU A 162 -8.83 5.08 23.84
C GLU A 162 -7.56 4.43 23.28
N GLU A 163 -7.33 4.52 21.97
CA GLU A 163 -6.15 3.94 21.33
C GLU A 163 -4.93 4.80 21.63
N LYS A 164 -4.04 4.25 22.47
CA LYS A 164 -2.75 4.89 22.74
C LYS A 164 -1.93 4.89 21.45
N PRO A 165 -1.14 5.95 21.19
CA PRO A 165 -0.16 5.92 20.11
C PRO A 165 0.71 4.67 20.27
N LEU A 166 0.69 3.82 19.25
CA LEU A 166 1.54 2.64 19.23
C LEU A 166 3.00 3.10 19.23
N PRO A 167 3.89 2.44 20.01
CA PRO A 167 5.31 2.72 19.92
C PRO A 167 5.77 2.39 18.50
N SER A 168 6.08 3.44 17.72
CA SER A 168 6.49 3.28 16.33
C SER A 168 7.73 2.39 16.26
N THR A 169 7.59 1.20 15.69
CA THR A 169 8.72 0.37 15.27
C THR A 169 9.19 0.73 13.86
N ALA A 170 8.65 1.80 13.27
CA ALA A 170 9.10 2.26 11.98
C ALA A 170 10.52 2.81 12.11
N PRO A 171 11.40 2.52 11.14
CA PRO A 171 12.76 3.01 11.16
C PRO A 171 12.77 4.54 11.13
N THR A 172 13.29 5.16 12.18
CA THR A 172 13.33 6.61 12.31
C THR A 172 14.54 7.16 11.55
N THR A 173 14.32 8.02 10.56
CA THR A 173 15.45 8.70 9.92
C THR A 173 16.02 9.74 10.87
N ASN A 174 17.23 9.57 11.39
CA ASN A 174 17.87 10.56 12.28
C ASN A 174 18.34 11.85 11.56
N ARG A 175 17.88 12.06 10.33
CA ARG A 175 18.23 13.20 9.47
C ARG A 175 17.00 13.71 8.72
N ALA A 176 17.02 14.99 8.38
CA ALA A 176 16.06 15.57 7.46
C ALA A 176 16.31 15.08 6.02
N VAL A 177 15.26 14.60 5.36
CA VAL A 177 15.31 14.23 3.95
C VAL A 177 15.21 15.50 3.09
N GLN A 178 16.25 15.79 2.30
CA GLN A 178 16.32 16.98 1.44
C GLN A 178 15.61 16.73 0.10
N TRP A 179 14.28 16.62 0.13
CA TRP A 179 13.46 16.25 -1.03
C TRP A 179 13.02 17.45 -1.88
N GLU A 180 12.93 18.67 -1.32
CA GLU A 180 12.38 19.83 -2.03
C GLU A 180 13.19 20.22 -3.29
N PRO A 181 14.53 20.34 -3.28
CA PRO A 181 15.29 20.70 -4.48
C PRO A 181 15.15 19.71 -5.65
N PRO A 182 15.29 18.38 -5.47
CA PRO A 182 15.18 17.44 -6.58
C PRO A 182 13.75 17.30 -7.11
N LEU A 183 12.71 17.45 -6.27
CA LEU A 183 11.31 17.50 -6.74
C LEU A 183 11.02 18.79 -7.50
N ARG A 184 11.56 19.93 -7.06
CA ARG A 184 11.44 21.21 -7.78
C ARG A 184 12.09 21.12 -9.16
N SER A 185 13.28 20.54 -9.25
CA SER A 185 13.96 20.32 -10.53
C SER A 185 13.15 19.42 -11.48
N LEU A 186 12.45 18.40 -10.96
CA LEU A 186 11.54 17.57 -11.74
C LEU A 186 10.30 18.36 -12.19
N ALA A 187 9.68 19.13 -11.31
CA ALA A 187 8.53 19.99 -11.63
C ALA A 187 8.89 21.03 -12.71
N ASP A 188 10.04 21.68 -12.59
CA ASP A 188 10.57 22.61 -13.59
C ASP A 188 10.75 21.91 -14.94
N PHE A 189 11.31 20.69 -14.94
CA PHE A 189 11.49 19.90 -16.16
C PHE A 189 10.16 19.53 -16.84
N ILE A 190 9.14 19.17 -16.05
CA ILE A 190 7.78 18.93 -16.57
C ILE A 190 7.20 20.23 -17.14
N SER A 191 7.36 21.35 -16.43
CA SER A 191 6.78 22.64 -16.81
C SER A 191 7.31 23.19 -18.15
N VAL A 192 8.58 22.93 -18.49
CA VAL A 192 9.18 23.36 -19.76
C VAL A 192 9.05 22.32 -20.87
N SER A 193 8.47 21.16 -20.57
CA SER A 193 8.25 20.10 -21.56
C SER A 193 7.10 20.45 -22.53
N ASN A 194 7.20 19.97 -23.76
CA ASN A 194 6.11 20.01 -24.75
C ASN A 194 5.27 18.72 -24.72
N ASP A 195 5.17 18.06 -23.56
CA ASP A 195 4.43 16.81 -23.41
C ASP A 195 2.92 17.07 -23.52
N PRO A 196 2.17 16.33 -24.36
CA PRO A 196 0.72 16.52 -24.48
C PRO A 196 -0.03 16.24 -23.18
N ASP A 197 0.51 15.38 -22.31
CA ASP A 197 -0.06 14.98 -21.04
C ASP A 197 0.49 15.84 -19.87
N LYS A 198 1.13 16.99 -20.17
CA LYS A 198 1.78 17.88 -19.18
C LYS A 198 0.92 18.19 -17.96
N GLN A 199 -0.33 18.60 -18.13
CA GLN A 199 -1.21 18.94 -16.99
C GLN A 199 -1.44 17.73 -16.07
N VAL A 200 -1.57 16.53 -16.64
CA VAL A 200 -1.75 15.28 -15.88
C VAL A 200 -0.48 14.96 -15.08
N LEU A 201 0.70 15.21 -15.65
CA LEU A 201 1.99 15.04 -14.99
C LEU A 201 2.18 16.06 -13.85
N GLU A 202 1.80 17.33 -14.06
CA GLU A 202 1.84 18.38 -13.03
C GLU A 202 0.91 18.06 -11.85
N ASP A 203 -0.33 17.65 -12.12
CA ASP A 203 -1.30 17.24 -11.09
C ASP A 203 -0.76 16.10 -10.22
N MET A 204 -0.14 15.09 -10.85
CA MET A 204 0.44 13.96 -10.13
C MET A 204 1.70 14.36 -9.36
N ALA A 205 2.56 15.21 -9.93
CA ALA A 205 3.74 15.73 -9.24
C ALA A 205 3.36 16.50 -7.96
N GLU A 206 2.30 17.32 -8.00
CA GLU A 206 1.77 18.01 -6.82
C GLU A 206 1.23 17.03 -5.76
N SER A 207 0.56 15.97 -6.19
CA SER A 207 0.09 14.90 -5.29
C SER A 207 1.26 14.18 -4.60
N VAL A 208 2.34 13.92 -5.34
CA VAL A 208 3.58 13.36 -4.80
C VAL A 208 4.24 14.35 -3.84
N ILE A 209 4.35 15.63 -4.18
CA ILE A 209 4.90 16.68 -3.30
C ILE A 209 4.11 16.77 -1.97
N SER A 210 2.78 16.68 -2.03
CA SER A 210 1.93 16.63 -0.82
C SER A 210 2.21 15.40 0.04
N CYS A 211 2.43 14.24 -0.59
CA CYS A 211 2.85 13.00 0.09
C CYS A 211 4.22 13.18 0.77
N PHE A 212 5.19 13.80 0.09
CA PHE A 212 6.51 14.09 0.65
C PHE A 212 6.42 15.03 1.85
N ARG A 213 5.67 16.14 1.74
CA ARG A 213 5.47 17.09 2.84
C ARG A 213 4.84 16.42 4.06
N SER A 214 3.84 15.56 3.84
CA SER A 214 3.18 14.81 4.91
C SER A 214 4.11 13.79 5.57
N THR A 215 5.01 13.17 4.80
CA THR A 215 5.91 12.10 5.27
C THR A 215 7.17 12.66 5.95
N PHE A 216 7.83 13.64 5.34
CA PHE A 216 9.16 14.12 5.71
C PHE A 216 9.18 15.53 6.30
N GLY A 217 8.07 16.26 6.28
CA GLY A 217 8.05 17.69 6.62
C GLY A 217 8.62 18.56 5.50
N THR A 218 8.93 19.81 5.81
CA THR A 218 9.53 20.79 4.88
C THR A 218 10.97 21.11 5.26
N THR A 219 11.67 21.89 4.45
CA THR A 219 13.00 22.40 4.82
C THR A 219 12.96 23.28 6.08
N GLU A 220 11.87 24.04 6.27
CA GLU A 220 11.66 24.91 7.44
C GLU A 220 11.26 24.13 8.69
N GLU A 221 10.44 23.08 8.52
CA GLU A 221 9.93 22.24 9.60
C GLU A 221 10.17 20.74 9.28
N PRO A 222 11.42 20.26 9.37
CA PRO A 222 11.76 18.90 8.99
C PRO A 222 11.29 17.89 10.04
N LYS A 223 10.79 16.74 9.59
CA LYS A 223 10.55 15.59 10.46
C LYS A 223 11.83 14.77 10.59
N LEU A 224 12.38 14.76 11.80
CA LEU A 224 13.56 13.95 12.18
C LEU A 224 13.19 12.55 12.66
N THR A 225 11.90 12.21 12.64
CA THR A 225 11.41 10.86 12.89
C THR A 225 10.35 10.58 11.83
N VAL A 226 10.76 9.82 10.81
CA VAL A 226 9.87 9.46 9.71
C VAL A 226 9.20 8.14 10.06
N ASP A 227 7.94 8.22 10.45
CA ASP A 227 7.05 7.07 10.50
C ASP A 227 6.24 7.03 9.20
N GLY A 228 6.52 6.04 8.35
CA GLY A 228 5.85 5.86 7.09
C GLY A 228 4.38 5.49 7.32
N LYS A 229 3.48 6.42 7.01
CA LYS A 229 2.04 6.24 7.18
C LYS A 229 1.39 5.66 5.93
N MET A 230 0.78 4.48 6.08
CA MET A 230 0.10 3.79 4.98
C MET A 230 -0.98 4.68 4.35
N GLU A 231 -1.76 5.38 5.17
CA GLU A 231 -2.84 6.26 4.72
C GLU A 231 -2.36 7.42 3.85
N VAL A 232 -1.14 7.93 4.11
CA VAL A 232 -0.55 9.03 3.33
C VAL A 232 -0.10 8.53 1.97
N VAL A 233 0.66 7.42 1.94
CA VAL A 233 1.22 6.87 0.71
C VAL A 233 0.13 6.25 -0.17
N ILE A 234 -0.78 5.45 0.40
CA ILE A 234 -1.93 4.91 -0.33
C ILE A 234 -2.88 6.02 -0.75
N GLY A 235 -3.02 7.11 0.02
CA GLY A 235 -3.75 8.30 -0.40
C GLY A 235 -3.21 8.91 -1.69
N CYS A 236 -1.88 8.90 -1.90
CA CYS A 236 -1.25 9.34 -3.14
C CYS A 236 -1.55 8.39 -4.31
N VAL A 237 -1.50 7.07 -4.08
CA VAL A 237 -1.92 6.06 -5.08
C VAL A 237 -3.39 6.24 -5.47
N TYR A 238 -4.24 6.47 -4.46
CA TYR A 238 -5.67 6.72 -4.62
C TYR A 238 -5.96 8.00 -5.41
N ALA A 239 -5.06 8.99 -5.39
CA ALA A 239 -5.15 10.21 -6.19
C ALA A 239 -4.71 10.03 -7.65
N MET A 240 -4.09 8.90 -8.01
CA MET A 240 -3.72 8.61 -9.40
C MET A 240 -4.98 8.53 -10.28
N LYS A 241 -5.01 9.36 -11.31
CA LYS A 241 -6.08 9.39 -12.32
C LYS A 241 -5.75 8.43 -13.47
N ASP A 242 -6.76 7.97 -14.19
CA ASP A 242 -6.61 7.02 -15.29
C ASP A 242 -5.69 7.58 -16.38
N GLU A 243 -5.69 8.89 -16.61
CA GLU A 243 -4.81 9.56 -17.57
C GLU A 243 -3.33 9.43 -17.19
N PHE A 244 -3.00 9.52 -15.90
CA PHE A 244 -1.62 9.31 -15.43
C PHE A 244 -1.21 7.84 -15.57
N VAL A 245 -2.13 6.92 -15.27
CA VAL A 245 -1.90 5.49 -15.44
C VAL A 245 -1.70 5.13 -16.92
N LEU A 246 -2.43 5.77 -17.84
CA LEU A 246 -2.17 5.66 -19.28
C LEU A 246 -0.78 6.16 -19.65
N CYS A 247 -0.27 7.22 -19.02
CA CYS A 247 1.12 7.67 -19.23
C CYS A 247 2.13 6.62 -18.77
N LEU A 248 1.88 5.92 -17.65
CA LEU A 248 2.70 4.81 -17.19
C LEU A 248 2.63 3.61 -18.15
N LYS A 249 1.44 3.24 -18.64
CA LYS A 249 1.25 2.19 -19.66
C LYS A 249 2.03 2.49 -20.95
N LYS A 250 2.00 3.74 -21.39
CA LYS A 250 2.78 4.25 -22.55
C LYS A 250 4.28 4.37 -22.26
N LYS A 251 4.73 4.11 -21.03
CA LYS A 251 6.12 4.28 -20.57
C LYS A 251 6.63 5.70 -20.80
N SER A 252 5.77 6.70 -20.61
CA SER A 252 6.16 8.11 -20.70
C SER A 252 7.32 8.39 -19.74
N PRO A 253 8.45 8.95 -20.21
CA PRO A 253 9.60 9.17 -19.37
C PRO A 253 9.31 10.06 -18.14
N LEU A 254 8.48 11.10 -18.31
CA LEU A 254 8.14 12.01 -17.22
C LEU A 254 7.25 11.33 -16.16
N ALA A 255 6.29 10.51 -16.60
CA ALA A 255 5.44 9.75 -15.67
C ALA A 255 6.27 8.73 -14.85
N LEU A 256 7.21 8.06 -15.52
CA LEU A 256 8.14 7.13 -14.86
C LEU A 256 9.08 7.85 -13.89
N LEU A 257 9.53 9.07 -14.20
CA LEU A 257 10.29 9.90 -13.25
C LEU A 257 9.45 10.25 -12.02
N ILE A 258 8.20 10.68 -12.18
CA ILE A 258 7.30 10.95 -11.05
C ILE A 258 7.16 9.69 -10.18
N LEU A 259 6.97 8.51 -10.80
CA LEU A 259 6.90 7.24 -10.07
C LEU A 259 8.22 6.93 -9.33
N ALA A 260 9.38 7.10 -9.97
CA ALA A 260 10.69 6.89 -9.34
C ALA A 260 10.90 7.74 -8.08
N TYR A 261 10.38 8.96 -8.06
CA TYR A 261 10.41 9.82 -6.88
C TYR A 261 9.39 9.37 -5.83
N PHE A 262 8.18 9.00 -6.24
CA PHE A 262 7.15 8.49 -5.33
C PHE A 262 7.55 7.19 -4.60
N VAL A 263 8.52 6.45 -5.16
CA VAL A 263 9.11 5.29 -4.48
C VAL A 263 9.78 5.64 -3.14
N VAL A 264 10.27 6.87 -2.95
CA VAL A 264 10.93 7.27 -1.68
C VAL A 264 9.93 7.26 -0.50
N PRO A 265 8.72 7.83 -0.59
CA PRO A 265 7.66 7.58 0.39
C PRO A 265 7.29 6.09 0.53
N ILE A 266 7.19 5.32 -0.56
CA ILE A 266 6.91 3.87 -0.48
C ILE A 266 7.98 3.15 0.37
N LYS A 267 9.25 3.58 0.27
CA LYS A 267 10.35 3.00 1.05
C LYS A 267 10.11 3.09 2.56
N THR A 268 9.45 4.14 3.00
CA THR A 268 9.13 4.35 4.42
C THR A 268 8.12 3.32 4.95
N LEU A 269 7.38 2.62 4.08
CA LEU A 269 6.41 1.60 4.47
C LEU A 269 7.01 0.20 4.64
N GLU A 270 8.29 -0.03 4.34
CA GLU A 270 8.87 -1.37 4.37
C GLU A 270 9.03 -1.96 5.78
N TRP A 271 8.64 -1.23 6.83
CA TRP A 271 8.40 -1.80 8.17
C TRP A 271 7.20 -2.75 8.16
N VAL A 272 6.26 -2.56 7.22
CA VAL A 272 5.16 -3.49 6.95
C VAL A 272 5.70 -4.65 6.12
N TRP A 273 5.52 -5.87 6.61
CA TRP A 273 6.17 -7.08 6.09
C TRP A 273 5.91 -7.36 4.59
N TYR A 274 4.75 -6.94 4.06
CA TYR A 274 4.39 -7.14 2.66
C TYR A 274 4.86 -6.01 1.73
N MET A 275 5.31 -4.88 2.27
CA MET A 275 5.89 -3.78 1.50
C MET A 275 7.39 -3.95 1.29
N GLU A 276 8.03 -4.85 2.04
CA GLU A 276 9.47 -5.10 1.98
C GLU A 276 9.96 -5.39 0.54
N GLY A 277 10.92 -4.59 0.06
CA GLY A 277 11.54 -4.76 -1.25
C GLY A 277 10.82 -4.08 -2.42
N TRP A 278 9.58 -3.63 -2.24
CA TRP A 278 8.80 -2.98 -3.31
C TRP A 278 9.47 -1.73 -3.85
N ALA A 279 10.05 -0.91 -2.98
CA ALA A 279 10.67 0.34 -3.41
C ALA A 279 11.86 0.08 -4.36
N ASN A 280 12.74 -0.84 -3.98
CA ASN A 280 13.87 -1.24 -4.82
C ASN A 280 13.40 -1.85 -6.15
N HIS A 281 12.37 -2.71 -6.11
CA HIS A 281 11.82 -3.35 -7.31
C HIS A 281 11.30 -2.31 -8.31
N ILE A 282 10.44 -1.38 -7.86
CA ILE A 282 9.83 -0.37 -8.72
C ILE A 282 10.91 0.55 -9.29
N LEU A 283 11.84 1.05 -8.47
CA LEU A 283 12.90 1.95 -8.96
C LEU A 283 13.80 1.25 -9.98
N HIS A 284 14.15 -0.02 -9.74
CA HIS A 284 14.93 -0.80 -10.70
C HIS A 284 14.19 -0.95 -12.03
N GLY A 285 12.90 -1.32 -12.00
CA GLY A 285 12.06 -1.43 -13.19
C GLY A 285 11.98 -0.11 -13.98
N VAL A 286 11.79 1.00 -13.28
CA VAL A 286 11.80 2.35 -13.90
C VAL A 286 13.15 2.66 -14.54
N ALA A 287 14.25 2.40 -13.83
CA ALA A 287 15.60 2.68 -14.34
C ALA A 287 15.93 1.87 -15.60
N LEU A 288 15.50 0.61 -15.67
CA LEU A 288 15.65 -0.23 -16.86
C LEU A 288 14.90 0.33 -18.07
N ILE A 289 13.70 0.88 -17.87
CA ILE A 289 12.87 1.42 -18.95
C ILE A 289 13.40 2.78 -19.44
N LEU A 290 13.79 3.66 -18.53
CA LEU A 290 14.29 5.00 -18.86
C LEU A 290 15.69 4.98 -19.49
N GLY A 291 16.52 4.01 -19.11
CA GLY A 291 17.89 3.88 -19.59
C GLY A 291 18.80 5.05 -19.15
N PRO A 292 19.99 5.17 -19.76
CA PRO A 292 21.04 6.10 -19.30
C PRO A 292 20.70 7.59 -19.41
N ARG A 293 19.75 7.95 -20.28
CA ARG A 293 19.39 9.36 -20.58
C ARG A 293 18.91 10.13 -19.36
N TYR A 294 18.22 9.45 -18.43
CA TYR A 294 17.61 10.07 -17.25
C TYR A 294 18.37 9.76 -15.96
N ARG A 295 19.61 9.26 -16.05
CA ARG A 295 20.41 8.83 -14.90
C ARG A 295 20.57 9.93 -13.85
N GLU A 296 20.78 11.18 -14.27
CA GLU A 296 20.92 12.32 -13.34
C GLU A 296 19.63 12.55 -12.51
N TYR A 297 18.45 12.42 -13.12
CA TYR A 297 17.17 12.55 -12.40
C TYR A 297 16.90 11.36 -11.47
N LEU A 298 17.39 10.16 -11.81
CA LEU A 298 17.25 8.96 -10.96
C LEU A 298 18.28 8.90 -9.84
N ARG A 299 19.31 9.75 -9.87
CA ARG A 299 20.39 9.73 -8.88
C ARG A 299 19.87 9.95 -7.47
N TRP A 300 19.11 11.03 -7.26
CA TRP A 300 18.57 11.35 -5.93
C TRP A 300 17.67 10.26 -5.34
N PRO A 301 16.62 9.76 -6.03
CA PRO A 301 15.78 8.70 -5.45
C PRO A 301 16.57 7.42 -5.18
N THR A 302 17.58 7.09 -6.01
CA THR A 302 18.45 5.93 -5.77
C THR A 302 19.26 6.08 -4.48
N GLU A 303 20.01 7.20 -4.37
CA GLU A 303 20.82 7.48 -3.18
C GLU A 303 19.96 7.56 -1.91
N GLU A 304 18.75 8.12 -2.00
CA GLU A 304 17.88 8.30 -0.85
C GLU A 304 17.30 6.96 -0.36
N ILE A 305 16.91 6.04 -1.26
CA ILE A 305 16.50 4.69 -0.87
C ILE A 305 17.64 3.93 -0.19
N GLU A 306 18.88 4.06 -0.68
CA GLU A 306 20.06 3.44 -0.07
C GLU A 306 20.34 4.00 1.34
N ARG A 307 20.19 5.30 1.54
CA ARG A 307 20.30 5.91 2.87
C ARG A 307 19.20 5.43 3.80
N LEU A 308 17.94 5.40 3.36
CA LEU A 308 16.81 4.89 4.16
C LEU A 308 16.98 3.41 4.54
N ASN A 309 17.56 2.60 3.66
CA ASN A 309 17.96 1.22 3.98
C ASN A 309 18.98 1.17 5.12
N SER A 310 20.02 2.00 5.01
CA SER A 310 21.11 2.05 6.00
C SER A 310 20.61 2.53 7.36
N ASP A 311 19.74 3.54 7.38
CA ASP A 311 19.12 4.08 8.59
C ASP A 311 18.31 2.99 9.31
N ARG A 312 17.55 2.16 8.57
CA ARG A 312 16.81 1.02 9.12
C ARG A 312 17.73 -0.07 9.68
N MET A 313 18.79 -0.45 8.95
CA MET A 313 19.72 -1.50 9.40
C MET A 313 20.44 -1.09 10.71
N ASN A 314 20.87 0.16 10.81
CA ASN A 314 21.58 0.66 11.99
C ASN A 314 20.74 0.65 13.28
N GLN A 315 19.40 0.66 13.18
CA GLN A 315 18.51 0.62 14.34
C GLN A 315 18.24 -0.79 14.85
N THR A 316 18.30 -1.79 13.97
CA THR A 316 18.11 -3.21 14.34
C THR A 316 19.30 -3.81 15.10
N VAL A 317 20.44 -3.10 15.18
CA VAL A 317 21.68 -3.57 15.83
C VAL A 317 21.84 -3.04 17.27
N THR A 318 20.98 -2.12 17.72
CA THR A 318 20.99 -1.63 19.11
C THR A 318 20.19 -2.57 20.03
N PRO A 319 20.83 -3.23 21.02
CA PRO A 319 20.20 -4.22 21.90
C PRO A 319 19.21 -3.64 22.91
#